data_AF-A0A924XHS3-F1
#
_entry.id   AF-A0A924XHS3-F1
#
_cell.length_a   1.000
_cell.length_b   1.000
_cell.length_c   1.000
_cell.angle_alpha   90.00
_cell.angle_beta   90.00
_cell.angle_gamma   90.00
#
_symmetry.space_group_name_H-M   'P 1'
#
loop_
_entity.id
_entity.type
_entity.pdbx_description
1 polymer ?
#
loop_
_entity_poly.entity_id
_entity_poly.type
_entity_poly.pdbx_seq_one_letter_code
_entity_poly.pdbx_strand_id
1 'polypeptide(L)'
;RARYLVATPVFPVHYETLGPFLRRAGIAGLLDGRTTFEQALRSDDSQAPLIAQCLYVLIVTEMVRAQATPGPPAVFPDVAVKTKQAQPVDYRDLSRACEDIARTYLALKEQDFFTMLQLQRSATDRDVVVAHERLVRPFLTENLLPGLPEDVVRRAREIEEMLNRAHDTLISAEERRRYVARLDAPNGPSAAADI
;
A
#
# COMPACT_ATOMS: atom_id res chain seq x y z
N ARG A 1 4.46 26.00 -5.73
CA ARG A 1 3.09 25.48 -5.93
C ARG A 1 2.19 26.21 -4.93
N ALA A 2 1.30 27.08 -5.38
CA ALA A 2 0.44 27.86 -4.48
C ALA A 2 -0.46 26.90 -3.68
N ARG A 3 -0.48 27.03 -2.35
CA ARG A 3 -1.40 26.31 -1.46
C ARG A 3 -2.20 27.35 -0.66
N TYR A 4 -3.51 27.12 -0.62
CA TYR A 4 -4.51 28.09 -0.19
C TYR A 4 -4.68 28.05 1.34
N LEU A 5 -4.60 29.22 1.95
CA LEU A 5 -5.00 29.47 3.33
C LEU A 5 -6.51 29.80 3.31
N VAL A 6 -7.30 29.21 4.20
CA VAL A 6 -8.70 29.59 4.40
C VAL A 6 -8.71 30.97 5.06
N ALA A 7 -8.72 31.99 4.23
CA ALA A 7 -8.63 33.38 4.64
C ALA A 7 -9.85 34.14 4.13
N THR A 8 -11.02 33.89 4.72
CA THR A 8 -12.14 34.82 4.63
C THR A 8 -13.05 34.66 5.85
N PRO A 9 -13.51 35.75 6.49
CA PRO A 9 -14.64 35.65 7.41
C PRO A 9 -15.83 35.11 6.60
N VAL A 10 -16.32 33.93 6.99
CA VAL A 10 -17.51 33.31 6.43
C VAL A 10 -18.59 34.40 6.31
N PHE A 11 -19.02 34.74 5.10
CA PHE A 11 -19.99 35.82 4.90
C PHE A 11 -21.23 35.60 5.80
N PRO A 12 -21.76 36.65 6.46
CA PRO A 12 -22.74 36.52 7.55
C PRO A 12 -23.96 35.67 7.20
N VAL A 13 -24.44 35.74 5.96
CA VAL A 13 -25.67 35.08 5.48
C VAL A 13 -25.54 33.54 5.47
N HIS A 14 -24.35 33.00 5.18
CA HIS A 14 -24.12 31.55 5.17
C HIS A 14 -23.66 31.04 6.55
N TYR A 15 -22.99 31.88 7.34
CA TYR A 15 -22.70 31.58 8.74
C TYR A 15 -23.96 31.52 9.61
N GLU A 16 -24.96 32.36 9.36
CA GLU A 16 -26.24 32.32 10.08
C GLU A 16 -27.07 31.09 9.69
N THR A 17 -27.06 30.71 8.41
CA THR A 17 -27.88 29.58 7.90
C THR A 17 -27.23 28.22 8.18
N LEU A 18 -25.92 28.08 7.94
CA LEU A 18 -25.18 26.82 8.08
C LEU A 18 -24.37 26.73 9.37
N GLY A 19 -24.04 27.85 10.03
CA GLY A 19 -23.23 27.85 11.24
C GLY A 19 -23.81 27.05 12.41
N PRO A 20 -25.13 27.11 12.71
CA PRO A 20 -25.75 26.23 13.71
C PRO A 20 -25.66 24.74 13.36
N PHE A 21 -25.66 24.40 12.07
CA PHE A 21 -25.51 23.02 11.60
C PHE A 21 -24.05 22.55 11.68
N LEU A 22 -23.10 23.36 11.21
CA LEU A 22 -21.67 23.06 11.26
C LEU A 22 -21.12 22.97 12.70
N ARG A 23 -21.68 23.76 13.63
CA ARG A 23 -21.35 23.66 15.06
C ARG A 23 -21.90 22.40 15.70
N ARG A 24 -23.15 22.01 15.40
CA ARG A 24 -23.74 20.75 15.89
C ARG A 24 -23.02 19.52 15.35
N ALA A 25 -22.48 19.60 14.14
CA ALA A 25 -21.69 18.54 13.52
C ALA A 25 -20.21 18.53 13.95
N GLY A 26 -19.76 19.44 14.83
CA GLY A 26 -18.36 19.50 15.30
C GLY A 26 -17.35 20.03 14.28
N ILE A 27 -17.78 20.46 13.09
CA ILE A 27 -16.92 20.83 11.96
C ILE A 27 -16.32 22.22 12.11
N ALA A 28 -16.89 23.06 12.96
CA ALA A 28 -16.32 24.37 13.26
C ALA A 28 -14.86 24.29 13.77
N GLY A 29 -14.53 23.25 14.56
CA GLY A 29 -13.16 23.01 15.05
C GLY A 29 -12.16 22.51 13.99
N LEU A 30 -12.67 21.98 12.87
CA LEU A 30 -11.86 21.62 11.70
C LEU A 30 -11.51 22.84 10.86
N LEU A 31 -12.46 23.77 10.73
CA LEU A 31 -12.33 24.96 9.90
C LEU A 31 -11.50 26.07 10.56
N ASP A 32 -11.48 26.14 11.89
CA ASP A 32 -10.63 27.06 12.66
C ASP A 32 -9.23 26.49 12.97
N GLY A 33 -8.96 25.25 12.53
CA GLY A 33 -7.66 24.58 12.67
C GLY A 33 -7.36 24.02 14.06
N ARG A 34 -8.33 23.98 14.98
CA ARG A 34 -8.13 23.41 16.33
C ARG A 34 -8.08 21.90 16.34
N THR A 35 -8.63 21.24 15.31
CA THR A 35 -8.62 19.78 15.16
C THR A 35 -8.29 19.43 13.72
N THR A 36 -7.51 18.37 13.49
CA THR A 36 -7.22 17.92 12.12
C THR A 36 -8.33 17.03 11.58
N PHE A 37 -8.48 16.97 10.25
CA PHE A 37 -9.48 16.11 9.58
C PHE A 37 -9.36 14.65 10.00
N GLU A 38 -8.12 14.16 10.09
CA GLU A 38 -7.82 12.80 10.54
C GLU A 38 -8.25 12.58 11.99
N GLN A 39 -8.07 13.56 12.86
CA GLN A 39 -8.49 13.47 14.26
C GLN A 39 -10.02 13.49 14.41
N ALA A 40 -10.74 14.32 13.64
CA ALA A 40 -12.20 14.39 13.72
C ALA A 40 -12.88 13.17 13.08
N LEU A 41 -12.30 12.59 12.03
CA LEU A 41 -12.81 11.36 11.42
C LEU A 41 -12.56 10.13 12.30
N ARG A 42 -11.54 10.17 13.16
CA ARG A 42 -11.21 9.09 14.11
C ARG A 42 -11.84 9.26 15.49
N SER A 43 -12.36 10.44 15.83
CA SER A 43 -12.93 10.69 17.15
C SER A 43 -14.29 10.03 17.35
N ASP A 44 -15.06 9.81 16.27
CA ASP A 44 -16.34 9.11 16.31
C ASP A 44 -16.73 8.61 14.90
N ASP A 45 -16.63 7.29 14.68
CA ASP A 45 -16.95 6.64 13.40
C ASP A 45 -18.40 6.88 12.95
N SER A 46 -19.31 7.12 13.89
CA SER A 46 -20.72 7.41 13.57
C SER A 46 -20.93 8.76 12.91
N GLN A 47 -20.00 9.71 13.11
CA GLN A 47 -20.06 11.08 12.58
C GLN A 47 -19.19 11.27 11.32
N ALA A 48 -18.27 10.33 11.04
CA ALA A 48 -17.37 10.42 9.88
C ALA A 48 -18.08 10.66 8.52
N PRO A 49 -19.23 10.01 8.21
CA PRO A 49 -19.96 10.28 6.98
C PRO A 49 -20.52 11.70 6.90
N LEU A 50 -21.03 12.23 8.03
CA LEU A 50 -21.57 13.58 8.12
C LEU A 50 -20.47 14.64 7.94
N ILE A 51 -19.31 14.40 8.55
CA ILE A 51 -18.13 15.26 8.42
C ILE A 51 -17.67 15.32 6.96
N ALA A 52 -17.57 14.17 6.29
CA ALA A 52 -17.18 14.09 4.87
C ALA A 52 -18.17 14.80 3.95
N GLN A 53 -19.48 14.63 4.17
CA GLN A 53 -20.53 15.27 3.37
C GLN A 53 -20.50 16.80 3.51
N CYS A 54 -20.34 17.31 4.73
CA CYS A 54 -20.26 18.75 4.96
C CYS A 54 -19.02 19.37 4.30
N LEU A 55 -17.89 18.66 4.30
CA LEU A 55 -16.68 19.13 3.62
C LEU A 55 -16.83 19.12 2.11
N TYR A 56 -17.47 18.09 1.55
CA TYR A 56 -17.81 18.05 0.13
C TYR A 56 -18.68 19.26 -0.26
N VAL A 57 -19.73 19.56 0.51
CA VAL A 57 -20.56 20.73 0.28
C VAL A 57 -19.71 22.00 0.31
N LEU A 58 -18.86 22.21 1.32
CA LEU A 58 -18.01 23.41 1.44
C LEU A 58 -17.02 23.57 0.27
N ILE A 59 -16.47 22.47 -0.23
CA ILE A 59 -15.55 22.45 -1.40
C ILE A 59 -16.32 22.77 -2.69
N VAL A 60 -17.48 22.13 -2.88
CA VAL A 60 -18.28 22.26 -4.11
C VAL A 60 -18.99 23.62 -4.19
N THR A 61 -19.35 24.23 -3.06
CA THR A 61 -19.97 25.57 -3.01
C THR A 61 -18.95 26.73 -3.07
N GLU A 62 -17.73 26.48 -3.53
CA GLU A 62 -16.62 27.46 -3.65
C GLU A 62 -16.34 28.28 -2.37
N MET A 63 -16.68 27.78 -1.17
CA MET A 63 -16.44 28.52 0.08
C MET A 63 -14.95 28.57 0.48
N VAL A 64 -14.08 27.97 -0.34
CA VAL A 64 -12.62 28.01 -0.22
C VAL A 64 -12.06 28.71 -1.47
N ARG A 65 -11.95 30.05 -1.44
CA ARG A 65 -11.30 30.81 -2.51
C ARG A 65 -9.84 31.13 -2.19
N ALA A 66 -9.03 31.10 -3.24
CA ALA A 66 -7.64 31.55 -3.25
C ALA A 66 -7.53 33.05 -3.00
N GLN A 67 -6.75 33.49 -2.00
CA GLN A 67 -6.36 34.90 -1.89
C GLN A 67 -5.26 35.27 -2.89
N ALA A 68 -5.27 36.53 -3.36
CA ALA A 68 -4.34 37.05 -4.36
C ALA A 68 -2.92 37.30 -3.81
N THR A 69 -2.74 37.43 -2.49
CA THR A 69 -1.43 37.71 -1.88
C THR A 69 -1.11 36.66 -0.82
N PRO A 70 -0.03 35.88 -0.97
CA PRO A 70 0.32 34.82 -0.03
C PRO A 70 0.85 35.37 1.31
N GLY A 71 0.37 34.82 2.43
CA GLY A 71 0.97 35.02 3.76
C GLY A 71 2.28 34.25 3.96
N PRO A 72 3.03 34.50 5.05
CA PRO A 72 4.30 33.85 5.30
C PRO A 72 4.14 32.33 5.48
N PRO A 73 5.06 31.52 4.92
CA PRO A 73 4.92 30.08 4.87
C PRO A 73 5.07 29.43 6.25
N ALA A 74 4.26 28.42 6.52
CA ALA A 74 4.49 27.51 7.64
C ALA A 74 5.74 26.66 7.36
N VAL A 75 6.59 26.49 8.37
CA VAL A 75 7.83 25.69 8.28
C VAL A 75 7.44 24.21 8.27
N PHE A 76 7.57 23.56 7.12
CA PHE A 76 7.41 22.11 6.99
C PHE A 76 8.78 21.44 7.14
N PRO A 77 8.89 20.29 7.83
CA PRO A 77 10.05 19.43 7.71
C PRO A 77 10.17 18.95 6.25
N ASP A 78 11.37 19.05 5.68
CA ASP A 78 11.67 18.61 4.30
C ASP A 78 11.50 17.09 4.17
N VAL A 79 10.28 16.65 3.90
CA VAL A 79 10.04 15.31 3.36
C VAL A 79 10.10 15.45 1.84
N ALA A 80 11.24 15.07 1.27
CA ALA A 80 11.47 15.05 -0.17
C ALA A 80 10.54 14.02 -0.85
N VAL A 81 9.28 14.38 -1.08
CA VAL A 81 8.36 13.57 -1.89
C VAL A 81 8.69 13.82 -3.36
N LYS A 82 9.44 12.90 -3.95
CA LYS A 82 9.60 12.81 -5.41
C LYS A 82 8.23 12.54 -6.04
N THR A 83 7.51 13.58 -6.44
CA THR A 83 6.34 13.44 -7.33
C THR A 83 6.83 12.97 -8.70
N LYS A 84 6.87 11.65 -8.91
CA LYS A 84 6.95 11.06 -10.25
C LYS A 84 5.71 11.51 -11.02
N GLN A 85 5.90 12.10 -12.20
CA GLN A 85 4.82 12.38 -13.14
C GLN A 85 4.06 11.07 -13.39
N ALA A 86 2.75 11.06 -13.18
CA ALA A 86 1.91 9.91 -13.44
C ALA A 86 1.93 9.63 -14.95
N GLN A 87 2.69 8.63 -15.36
CA GLN A 87 2.59 8.07 -16.70
C GLN A 87 1.17 7.50 -16.86
N PRO A 88 0.56 7.60 -18.06
CA PRO A 88 -0.72 6.96 -18.32
C PRO A 88 -0.54 5.45 -18.09
N VAL A 89 -1.23 4.94 -17.08
CA VAL A 89 -1.15 3.53 -16.73
C VAL A 89 -2.07 2.76 -17.65
N ASP A 90 -1.53 1.83 -18.44
CA ASP A 90 -2.36 0.94 -19.25
C ASP A 90 -3.06 -0.06 -18.32
N TYR A 91 -4.38 0.11 -18.19
CA TYR A 91 -5.22 -0.76 -17.36
C TYR A 91 -5.17 -2.22 -17.80
N ARG A 92 -4.89 -2.52 -19.08
CA ARG A 92 -4.76 -3.90 -19.55
C ARG A 92 -3.49 -4.55 -18.99
N ASP A 93 -2.40 -3.80 -18.94
CA ASP A 93 -1.13 -4.30 -18.41
C ASP A 93 -1.20 -4.47 -16.89
N LEU A 94 -1.89 -3.55 -16.18
CA LEU A 94 -2.18 -3.74 -14.76
C LEU A 94 -3.02 -4.99 -14.49
N SER A 95 -4.10 -5.20 -15.25
CA SER A 95 -4.98 -6.36 -15.05
C SER A 95 -4.22 -7.67 -15.26
N ARG A 96 -3.38 -7.73 -16.31
CA ARG A 96 -2.52 -8.90 -16.57
C ARG A 96 -1.53 -9.13 -15.43
N ALA A 97 -0.84 -8.09 -14.98
CA ALA A 97 0.09 -8.20 -13.85
C ALA A 97 -0.61 -8.68 -12.57
N CYS A 98 -1.84 -8.21 -12.31
CA CYS A 98 -2.64 -8.68 -11.17
C CYS A 98 -2.96 -10.19 -11.27
N GLU A 99 -3.37 -10.65 -12.45
CA GLU A 99 -3.65 -12.07 -12.71
C GLU A 99 -2.40 -12.94 -12.59
N ASP A 100 -1.28 -12.50 -13.14
CA ASP A 100 -0.01 -13.23 -13.12
C ASP A 100 0.53 -13.37 -11.69
N ILE A 101 0.46 -12.30 -10.89
CA ILE A 101 0.85 -12.32 -9.46
C ILE A 101 -0.07 -13.27 -8.69
N ALA A 102 -1.39 -13.17 -8.88
CA ALA A 102 -2.34 -14.04 -8.18
C ALA A 102 -2.13 -15.52 -8.55
N ARG A 103 -1.92 -15.83 -9.83
CA ARG A 103 -1.64 -17.19 -10.31
C ARG A 103 -0.34 -17.73 -9.72
N THR A 104 0.72 -16.92 -9.74
CA THR A 104 2.03 -17.32 -9.20
C THR A 104 1.96 -17.58 -7.71
N TYR A 105 1.29 -16.70 -6.96
CA TYR A 105 1.09 -16.87 -5.52
C TYR A 105 0.41 -18.21 -5.19
N LEU A 106 -0.68 -18.53 -5.89
CA LEU A 106 -1.40 -19.78 -5.69
C LEU A 106 -0.56 -20.99 -6.08
N ALA A 107 0.19 -20.90 -7.18
CA ALA A 107 1.06 -21.99 -7.63
C ALA A 107 2.17 -22.30 -6.61
N LEU A 108 2.73 -21.28 -5.95
CA LEU A 108 3.83 -21.47 -5.01
C LEU A 108 3.38 -21.99 -3.63
N LYS A 109 2.17 -21.65 -3.17
CA LYS A 109 1.74 -21.92 -1.78
C LYS A 109 1.77 -23.41 -1.39
N GLU A 110 1.62 -24.32 -2.35
CA GLU A 110 1.56 -25.77 -2.11
C GLU A 110 2.83 -26.51 -2.57
N GLN A 111 3.85 -25.79 -3.05
CA GLN A 111 5.06 -26.40 -3.60
C GLN A 111 6.17 -26.58 -2.56
N ASP A 112 7.03 -27.56 -2.81
CA ASP A 112 8.30 -27.70 -2.10
C ASP A 112 9.33 -26.68 -2.64
N PHE A 113 10.39 -26.40 -1.88
CA PHE A 113 11.39 -25.39 -2.22
C PHE A 113 12.18 -25.69 -3.49
N PHE A 114 12.37 -26.96 -3.86
CA PHE A 114 13.00 -27.29 -5.14
C PHE A 114 12.06 -26.98 -6.29
N THR A 115 10.78 -27.34 -6.16
CA THR A 115 9.76 -27.03 -7.18
C THR A 115 9.52 -25.52 -7.30
N MET A 116 9.45 -24.79 -6.19
CA MET A 116 9.32 -23.32 -6.17
C MET A 116 10.44 -22.64 -6.96
N LEU A 117 11.69 -23.10 -6.77
CA LEU A 117 12.85 -22.58 -7.50
C LEU A 117 13.06 -23.23 -8.88
N GLN A 118 12.18 -24.17 -9.28
CA GLN A 118 12.25 -24.91 -10.54
C GLN A 118 13.58 -25.67 -10.69
N LEU A 119 14.05 -26.28 -9.60
CA LEU A 119 15.31 -27.01 -9.51
C LEU A 119 15.09 -28.50 -9.27
N GLN A 120 16.07 -29.29 -9.70
CA GLN A 120 16.18 -30.69 -9.31
C GLN A 120 16.83 -30.79 -7.92
N ARG A 121 16.55 -31.86 -7.17
CA ARG A 121 17.13 -32.08 -5.83
C ARG A 121 18.67 -32.10 -5.82
N SER A 122 19.28 -32.45 -6.96
CA SER A 122 20.74 -32.48 -7.19
C SER A 122 21.36 -31.12 -7.55
N ALA A 123 20.58 -30.03 -7.58
CA ALA A 123 21.06 -28.70 -7.96
C ALA A 123 22.24 -28.24 -7.07
N THR A 124 23.21 -27.56 -7.66
CA THR A 124 24.33 -26.97 -6.91
C THR A 124 23.90 -25.67 -6.24
N ASP A 125 24.67 -25.19 -5.27
CA ASP A 125 24.39 -23.91 -4.60
C ASP A 125 24.39 -22.75 -5.61
N ARG A 126 25.25 -22.83 -6.63
CA ARG A 126 25.25 -21.87 -7.74
C ARG A 126 23.92 -21.86 -8.50
N ASP A 127 23.34 -23.04 -8.76
CA ASP A 127 22.05 -23.14 -9.45
C ASP A 127 20.91 -22.55 -8.60
N VAL A 128 20.98 -22.72 -7.28
CA VAL A 128 20.03 -22.12 -6.32
C VAL A 128 20.08 -20.60 -6.39
N VAL A 129 21.26 -19.99 -6.32
CA VAL A 129 21.42 -18.53 -6.42
C VAL A 129 20.88 -18.02 -7.75
N VAL A 130 21.29 -18.63 -8.87
CA VAL A 130 20.88 -18.18 -10.21
C VAL A 130 19.36 -18.32 -10.41
N ALA A 131 18.76 -19.41 -9.93
CA ALA A 131 17.33 -19.62 -10.03
C ALA A 131 16.55 -18.61 -9.17
N HIS A 132 17.01 -18.36 -7.93
CA HIS A 132 16.41 -17.38 -7.04
C HIS A 132 16.45 -15.97 -7.65
N GLU A 133 17.63 -15.49 -8.07
CA GLU A 133 17.79 -14.17 -8.67
C GLU A 133 16.86 -13.96 -9.88
N ARG A 134 16.72 -15.00 -10.71
CA ARG A 134 15.84 -14.98 -11.88
C ARG A 134 14.37 -14.88 -11.48
N LEU A 135 13.94 -15.65 -10.48
CA LEU A 135 12.53 -15.80 -10.10
C LEU A 135 12.03 -14.69 -9.16
N VAL A 136 12.91 -14.13 -8.32
CA VAL A 136 12.54 -13.06 -7.38
C VAL A 136 12.44 -11.70 -8.08
N ARG A 137 13.26 -11.48 -9.12
CA ARG A 137 13.39 -10.19 -9.80
C ARG A 137 12.06 -9.54 -10.20
N PRO A 138 11.06 -10.24 -10.78
CA PRO A 138 9.79 -9.63 -11.15
C PRO A 138 8.96 -9.09 -9.98
N PHE A 139 9.20 -9.60 -8.77
CA PHE A 139 8.40 -9.29 -7.57
C PHE A 139 9.05 -8.24 -6.67
N LEU A 140 10.30 -7.84 -6.96
CA LEU A 140 10.97 -6.75 -6.26
C LEU A 140 10.18 -5.44 -6.40
N THR A 141 10.11 -4.66 -5.31
CA THR A 141 9.29 -3.45 -5.23
C THR A 141 9.60 -2.44 -6.35
N GLU A 142 10.86 -2.34 -6.78
CA GLU A 142 11.29 -1.47 -7.88
C GLU A 142 10.83 -1.93 -9.27
N ASN A 143 10.51 -3.21 -9.44
CA ASN A 143 10.10 -3.81 -10.72
C ASN A 143 8.57 -3.95 -10.84
N LEU A 144 7.83 -3.74 -9.74
CA LEU A 144 6.36 -3.74 -9.76
C LEU A 144 5.82 -2.53 -10.54
N LEU A 145 4.74 -2.77 -11.28
CA LEU A 145 4.06 -1.72 -12.02
C LEU A 145 3.47 -0.66 -11.06
N PRO A 146 3.68 0.63 -11.33
CA PRO A 146 3.06 1.69 -10.53
C PRO A 146 1.53 1.67 -10.70
N GLY A 147 0.80 1.83 -9.60
CA GLY A 147 -0.67 1.84 -9.61
C GLY A 147 -1.33 0.46 -9.43
N LEU A 148 -0.55 -0.58 -9.13
CA LEU A 148 -1.12 -1.86 -8.69
C LEU A 148 -1.92 -1.70 -7.38
N PRO A 149 -3.04 -2.43 -7.23
CA PRO A 149 -3.77 -2.51 -5.97
C PRO A 149 -2.89 -2.97 -4.80
N GLU A 150 -3.15 -2.46 -3.60
CA GLU A 150 -2.35 -2.75 -2.40
C GLU A 150 -2.32 -4.25 -2.05
N ASP A 151 -3.43 -4.95 -2.26
CA ASP A 151 -3.52 -6.40 -2.04
C ASP A 151 -2.63 -7.19 -3.01
N VAL A 152 -2.50 -6.73 -4.25
CA VAL A 152 -1.61 -7.33 -5.26
C VAL A 152 -0.14 -7.06 -4.92
N VAL A 153 0.19 -5.84 -4.48
CA VAL A 153 1.54 -5.50 -3.99
C VAL A 153 1.91 -6.36 -2.78
N ARG A 154 0.98 -6.56 -1.84
CA ARG A 154 1.17 -7.45 -0.70
C ARG A 154 1.45 -8.89 -1.14
N ARG A 155 0.68 -9.43 -2.09
CA ARG A 155 0.92 -10.78 -2.63
C ARG A 155 2.28 -10.91 -3.31
N ALA A 156 2.74 -9.88 -4.03
CA ALA A 156 4.08 -9.89 -4.62
C ALA A 156 5.17 -9.98 -3.55
N ARG A 157 5.03 -9.28 -2.42
CA ARG A 157 5.94 -9.40 -1.27
C ARG A 157 5.88 -10.79 -0.65
N GLU A 158 4.69 -11.37 -0.49
CA GLU A 158 4.54 -12.73 0.02
C GLU A 158 5.23 -13.75 -0.91
N ILE A 159 5.18 -13.56 -2.24
CA ILE A 159 5.94 -14.37 -3.21
C ILE A 159 7.44 -14.21 -3.00
N GLU A 160 7.93 -12.97 -2.91
CA GLU A 160 9.33 -12.66 -2.63
C GLU A 160 9.82 -13.37 -1.35
N GLU A 161 9.05 -13.29 -0.27
CA GLU A 161 9.36 -13.95 1.01
C GLU A 161 9.36 -15.49 0.91
N MET A 162 8.46 -16.09 0.12
CA MET A 162 8.48 -17.54 -0.13
C MET A 162 9.74 -17.95 -0.89
N LEU A 163 10.12 -17.20 -1.92
CA LEU A 163 11.33 -17.48 -2.71
C LEU A 163 12.61 -17.26 -1.88
N ASN A 164 12.66 -16.24 -1.03
CA ASN A 164 13.78 -16.00 -0.11
C ASN A 164 13.93 -17.14 0.90
N ARG A 165 12.83 -17.59 1.51
CA ARG A 165 12.86 -18.76 2.42
C ARG A 165 13.35 -20.03 1.73
N ALA A 166 12.91 -20.26 0.50
CA ALA A 166 13.38 -21.39 -0.31
C ALA A 166 14.89 -21.29 -0.58
N HIS A 167 15.37 -20.11 -0.98
CA HIS A 167 16.79 -19.85 -1.20
C HIS A 167 17.62 -20.08 0.06
N ASP A 168 17.26 -19.46 1.17
CA ASP A 168 18.05 -19.52 2.42
C ASP A 168 18.16 -20.95 2.93
N THR A 169 17.04 -21.70 2.87
CA THR A 169 17.00 -23.11 3.26
C THR A 169 17.89 -23.98 2.36
N LEU A 170 17.92 -23.70 1.05
CA LEU A 170 18.66 -24.52 0.09
C LEU A 170 20.15 -24.15 -0.03
N ILE A 171 20.55 -22.93 0.32
CA ILE A 171 21.96 -22.52 0.38
C ILE A 171 22.65 -23.02 1.65
N SER A 172 21.95 -23.06 2.77
CA SER A 172 22.51 -23.61 4.00
C SER A 172 22.63 -25.13 3.91
N ALA A 173 23.87 -25.66 3.87
CA ALA A 173 24.11 -27.10 3.77
C ALA A 173 23.51 -27.92 4.91
N GLU A 174 23.34 -27.33 6.10
CA GLU A 174 22.68 -27.98 7.23
C GLU A 174 21.15 -27.97 7.06
N GLU A 175 20.57 -26.83 6.72
CA GLU A 175 19.12 -26.69 6.56
C GLU A 175 18.61 -27.48 5.35
N ARG A 176 19.36 -27.47 4.25
CA ARG A 176 19.07 -28.27 3.05
C ARG A 176 18.99 -29.75 3.39
N ARG A 177 19.94 -30.26 4.18
CA ARG A 177 19.93 -31.67 4.63
C ARG A 177 18.70 -31.98 5.49
N ARG A 178 18.37 -31.10 6.45
CA ARG A 178 17.16 -31.25 7.30
C ARG A 178 15.88 -31.16 6.48
N TYR A 179 15.86 -30.34 5.44
CA TYR A 179 14.73 -30.16 4.55
C TYR A 179 14.49 -31.39 3.67
N VAL A 180 15.54 -31.91 3.02
CA VAL A 180 15.47 -33.14 2.23
C VAL A 180 15.03 -34.33 3.10
N ALA A 181 15.58 -34.46 4.31
CA ALA A 181 15.16 -35.51 5.24
C ALA A 181 13.67 -35.42 5.63
N ARG A 182 13.09 -34.22 5.71
CA ARG A 182 11.65 -34.01 5.94
C ARG A 182 10.80 -34.42 4.74
N LEU A 183 11.29 -34.19 3.52
CA LEU A 183 10.60 -34.60 2.29
C LEU A 183 10.61 -36.12 2.09
N ASP A 184 11.66 -36.80 2.55
CA ASP A 184 11.81 -38.26 2.41
C ASP A 184 11.15 -39.04 3.56
N ALA A 185 10.67 -38.34 4.61
CA ALA A 185 9.94 -38.97 5.69
C ALA A 185 8.57 -39.49 5.21
N PRO A 186 8.12 -40.70 5.63
CA PRO A 186 6.88 -41.31 5.15
C PRO A 186 5.59 -40.55 5.51
N ASN A 187 5.68 -39.49 6.31
CA ASN A 187 4.61 -38.53 6.64
C ASN A 187 5.07 -37.08 6.38
N GLY A 188 5.73 -36.80 5.26
CA GLY A 188 6.18 -35.46 4.91
C GLY A 188 5.03 -34.45 4.94
N PRO A 189 5.11 -33.36 5.72
CA PRO A 189 4.04 -32.38 5.79
C PRO A 189 3.94 -31.66 4.44
N SER A 190 2.75 -31.69 3.83
CA SER A 190 2.27 -30.59 3.00
C SER A 190 2.46 -29.31 3.83
N ALA A 191 3.15 -28.31 3.28
CA ALA A 191 3.57 -27.08 3.96
C ALA A 191 2.39 -26.14 4.30
N ALA A 192 1.34 -26.67 4.91
CA ALA A 192 0.08 -25.98 5.22
C ALA A 192 -0.25 -25.94 6.72
N ALA A 193 0.66 -26.34 7.62
CA ALA A 193 0.43 -26.25 9.06
C ALA A 193 1.58 -25.48 9.71
N ASP A 194 1.42 -24.16 9.77
CA ASP A 194 1.79 -23.28 10.89
C ASP A 194 1.62 -21.81 10.44
N ILE A 195 0.36 -21.35 10.44
CA ILE A 195 -0.04 -19.95 10.66
C ILE A 195 -1.08 -19.96 11.76
#